data_AF-A0A3B9JA85-F1
#
_entry.id   AF-A0A3B9JA85-F1
#
_cell.length_a   1.000
_cell.length_b   1.000
_cell.length_c   1.000
_cell.angle_alpha   90.00
_cell.angle_beta   90.00
_cell.angle_gamma   90.00
#
_symmetry.space_group_name_H-M   'P 1'
#
loop_
_entity.id
_entity.type
_entity.pdbx_description
1 polymer ?
#
loop_
_entity_poly.entity_id
_entity_poly.type
_entity_poly.pdbx_seq_one_letter_code
_entity_poly.pdbx_strand_id
1 'polypeptide(L)'
;MIGGSSGVGKTVVARELAKHLSTPLLLLDDIRIAIQQVTTFETNPELHIFLNYEAEQWRNSQSIYDDWITVGKAMAKPLYAIVDHHIKVPSVSPIIIEGDGILPLADNQIFEQKDVCSIFIIEQDEEQLLNNLHSRGRGFNDGGELEQKGFAHASWLYGQWLAQEAKKLELLVINAQPHQTIFERLLSMISINARR
;
A
#
# COMPACT_ATOMS: atom_id res chain seq x y z
N MET A 1 -3.29 9.71 -1.86
CA MET A 1 -3.11 8.25 -1.76
C MET A 1 -1.84 7.94 -0.98
N ILE A 2 -1.86 6.92 -0.13
CA ILE A 2 -0.73 6.49 0.70
C ILE A 2 -0.45 5.01 0.42
N GLY A 3 0.65 4.73 -0.29
CA GLY A 3 1.11 3.38 -0.60
C GLY A 3 2.34 2.97 0.21
N GLY A 4 2.78 1.73 0.06
CA GLY A 4 3.93 1.14 0.77
C GLY A 4 3.63 -0.28 1.25
N SER A 5 4.64 -0.99 1.76
CA SER A 5 4.47 -2.38 2.20
C SER A 5 3.79 -2.51 3.57
N SER A 6 3.33 -3.70 3.89
CA SER A 6 2.79 -4.03 5.20
C SER A 6 3.86 -3.83 6.30
N GLY A 7 3.51 -3.15 7.40
CA GLY A 7 4.41 -2.96 8.55
C GLY A 7 5.14 -1.61 8.61
N VAL A 8 5.01 -0.76 7.59
CA VAL A 8 5.73 0.54 7.52
C VAL A 8 5.00 1.73 8.17
N GLY A 9 3.85 1.48 8.83
CA GLY A 9 3.10 2.53 9.55
C GLY A 9 2.04 3.31 8.76
N LYS A 10 1.73 2.91 7.51
CA LYS A 10 0.75 3.59 6.63
C LYS A 10 -0.59 3.88 7.30
N THR A 11 -1.25 2.86 7.83
CA THR A 11 -2.57 2.99 8.44
C THR A 11 -2.58 3.95 9.63
N VAL A 12 -1.49 4.04 10.40
CA VAL A 12 -1.38 4.97 11.53
C VAL A 12 -1.34 6.40 11.00
N VAL A 13 -0.45 6.68 10.06
CA VAL A 13 -0.27 8.02 9.48
C VAL A 13 -1.49 8.45 8.67
N ALA A 14 -2.12 7.53 7.93
CA ALA A 14 -3.33 7.80 7.16
C ALA A 14 -4.52 8.20 8.06
N ARG A 15 -4.67 7.54 9.22
CA ARG A 15 -5.69 7.92 10.22
C ARG A 15 -5.42 9.28 10.83
N GLU A 16 -4.16 9.57 11.14
CA GLU A 16 -3.77 10.88 11.68
C GLU A 16 -4.02 11.99 10.67
N LEU A 17 -3.64 11.78 9.40
CA LEU A 17 -3.91 12.71 8.31
C LEU A 17 -5.41 12.92 8.07
N ALA A 18 -6.20 11.85 8.07
CA ALA A 18 -7.66 11.92 7.95
C ALA A 18 -8.29 12.78 9.05
N LYS A 19 -7.85 12.58 10.30
CA LYS A 19 -8.28 13.40 11.43
C LYS A 19 -7.85 14.85 11.28
N HIS A 20 -6.60 15.10 10.88
CA HIS A 20 -6.05 16.44 10.73
C HIS A 20 -6.78 17.25 9.63
N LEU A 21 -7.07 16.62 8.49
CA LEU A 21 -7.72 17.26 7.35
C LEU A 21 -9.24 17.22 7.41
N SER A 22 -9.82 16.51 8.39
CA SER A 22 -11.26 16.19 8.42
C SER A 22 -11.74 15.51 7.13
N THR A 23 -10.90 14.64 6.57
CA THR A 23 -11.13 13.94 5.29
C THR A 23 -11.39 12.45 5.55
N PRO A 24 -12.40 11.83 4.91
CA PRO A 24 -12.62 10.38 5.04
C PRO A 24 -11.40 9.55 4.61
N LEU A 25 -11.19 8.43 5.31
CA LEU A 25 -10.17 7.43 5.01
C LEU A 25 -10.82 6.16 4.45
N LEU A 26 -10.38 5.72 3.27
CA LEU A 26 -10.71 4.44 2.68
C LEU A 26 -9.48 3.54 2.67
N LEU A 27 -9.64 2.31 3.18
CA LEU A 27 -8.63 1.26 3.04
C LEU A 27 -8.89 0.51 1.74
N LEU A 28 -7.93 0.52 0.82
CA LEU A 28 -8.04 -0.21 -0.44
C LEU A 28 -8.17 -1.72 -0.21
N ASP A 29 -7.60 -2.21 0.89
CA ASP A 29 -7.72 -3.61 1.30
C ASP A 29 -9.17 -4.02 1.57
N ASP A 30 -10.01 -3.11 2.09
CA ASP A 30 -11.45 -3.39 2.30
C ASP A 30 -12.17 -3.60 0.96
N ILE A 31 -11.79 -2.84 -0.08
CA ILE A 31 -12.31 -3.02 -1.43
C ILE A 31 -11.87 -4.36 -2.02
N ARG A 32 -10.60 -4.73 -1.85
CA ARG A 32 -10.09 -6.04 -2.27
C ARG A 32 -10.89 -7.17 -1.61
N ILE A 33 -11.07 -7.11 -0.29
CA ILE A 33 -11.83 -8.10 0.48
C ILE A 33 -13.28 -8.16 -0.01
N ALA A 34 -13.93 -7.01 -0.25
CA ALA A 34 -15.29 -6.97 -0.76
C ALA A 34 -15.41 -7.63 -2.16
N ILE A 35 -14.45 -7.38 -3.06
CA ILE A 35 -14.42 -8.03 -4.38
C ILE A 35 -14.21 -9.55 -4.24
N GLN A 36 -13.34 -9.99 -3.33
CA GLN A 36 -13.13 -11.41 -3.04
C GLN A 36 -14.41 -12.12 -2.55
N GLN A 37 -15.37 -11.42 -1.94
CA GLN A 37 -16.65 -12.01 -1.52
C GLN A 37 -17.63 -12.26 -2.67
N VAL A 38 -17.44 -11.61 -3.82
CA VAL A 38 -18.33 -11.71 -4.99
C VAL A 38 -17.63 -12.28 -6.23
N THR A 39 -16.42 -12.79 -6.05
CA THR A 39 -15.59 -13.42 -7.09
C THR A 39 -15.01 -14.72 -6.54
N THR A 40 -14.43 -15.53 -7.41
CA THR A 40 -13.75 -16.77 -7.02
C THR A 40 -12.35 -16.83 -7.63
N PHE A 41 -11.57 -17.85 -7.26
CA PHE A 41 -10.28 -18.10 -7.89
C PHE A 41 -10.43 -18.36 -9.40
N GLU A 42 -11.53 -18.96 -9.85
CA GLU A 42 -11.78 -19.21 -11.28
C GLU A 42 -12.06 -17.94 -12.07
N THR A 43 -12.69 -16.92 -11.46
CA THR A 43 -13.04 -15.68 -12.15
C THR A 43 -11.99 -14.59 -12.01
N ASN A 44 -11.30 -14.54 -10.88
CA ASN A 44 -10.35 -13.49 -10.52
C ASN A 44 -9.16 -14.09 -9.76
N PRO A 45 -8.40 -15.02 -10.36
CA PRO A 45 -7.35 -15.78 -9.66
C PRO A 45 -6.35 -14.87 -8.95
N GLU A 46 -6.00 -13.72 -9.54
CA GLU A 46 -5.03 -12.77 -9.01
C GLU A 46 -5.42 -12.25 -7.63
N LEU A 47 -6.71 -12.00 -7.39
CA LEU A 47 -7.17 -11.50 -6.10
C LEU A 47 -7.21 -12.61 -5.04
N HIS A 48 -7.25 -13.88 -5.43
CA HIS A 48 -7.42 -15.01 -4.53
C HIS A 48 -6.11 -15.77 -4.25
N ILE A 49 -4.98 -15.36 -4.85
CA ILE A 49 -3.67 -16.01 -4.72
C ILE A 49 -3.32 -16.37 -3.26
N PHE A 50 -3.31 -15.38 -2.36
CA PHE A 50 -2.90 -15.58 -0.97
C PHE A 50 -3.90 -16.36 -0.11
N LEU A 51 -5.16 -16.50 -0.55
CA LEU A 51 -6.13 -17.33 0.17
C LEU A 51 -5.86 -18.82 0.02
N ASN A 52 -5.10 -19.20 -1.03
CA ASN A 52 -4.76 -20.57 -1.37
C ASN A 52 -3.27 -20.86 -1.12
N TYR A 53 -2.59 -20.03 -0.34
CA TYR A 53 -1.17 -20.22 -0.02
C TYR A 53 -0.96 -21.29 1.03
N GLU A 54 -0.09 -22.25 0.73
CA GLU A 54 0.43 -23.23 1.67
C GLU A 54 1.68 -22.71 2.42
N ALA A 55 2.02 -23.37 3.52
CA ALA A 55 3.14 -22.99 4.39
C ALA A 55 4.48 -22.85 3.64
N GLU A 56 4.75 -23.72 2.66
CA GLU A 56 5.97 -23.67 1.86
C GLU A 56 6.06 -22.41 0.99
N GLN A 57 4.93 -21.89 0.51
CA GLN A 57 4.89 -20.70 -0.33
C GLN A 57 5.22 -19.44 0.49
N TRP A 58 4.80 -19.40 1.76
CA TRP A 58 5.15 -18.33 2.69
C TRP A 58 6.66 -18.24 3.01
N ARG A 59 7.46 -19.24 2.63
CA ARG A 59 8.93 -19.21 2.77
C ARG A 59 9.64 -18.67 1.53
N ASN A 60 8.94 -18.57 0.39
CA ASN A 60 9.51 -18.09 -0.86
C ASN A 60 9.25 -16.59 -1.03
N SER A 61 10.17 -15.78 -0.52
CA SER A 61 10.02 -14.33 -0.53
C SER A 61 9.86 -13.73 -1.92
N GLN A 62 10.55 -14.27 -2.93
CA GLN A 62 10.46 -13.79 -4.31
C GLN A 62 9.05 -14.01 -4.87
N SER A 63 8.49 -15.21 -4.65
CA SER A 63 7.12 -15.52 -5.07
C SER A 63 6.08 -14.64 -4.39
N ILE A 64 6.20 -14.43 -3.08
CA ILE A 64 5.29 -13.55 -2.31
C ILE A 64 5.34 -12.13 -2.87
N TYR A 65 6.54 -11.62 -3.11
CA TYR A 65 6.76 -10.29 -3.69
C TYR A 65 6.12 -10.15 -5.09
N ASP A 66 6.35 -11.11 -5.99
CA ASP A 66 5.80 -11.10 -7.34
C ASP A 66 4.26 -11.20 -7.31
N ASP A 67 3.71 -12.00 -6.39
CA ASP A 67 2.27 -12.15 -6.20
C ASP A 67 1.62 -10.88 -5.61
N TRP A 68 2.31 -10.12 -4.74
CA TRP A 68 1.79 -8.82 -4.30
C TRP A 68 1.67 -7.81 -5.44
N ILE A 69 2.65 -7.78 -6.36
CA ILE A 69 2.55 -6.95 -7.56
C ILE A 69 1.38 -7.42 -8.42
N THR A 70 1.18 -8.72 -8.56
CA THR A 70 0.06 -9.30 -9.30
C THR A 70 -1.29 -8.88 -8.72
N VAL A 71 -1.46 -8.99 -7.39
CA VAL A 71 -2.67 -8.54 -6.69
C VAL A 71 -2.88 -7.03 -6.84
N GLY A 72 -1.82 -6.22 -6.69
CA GLY A 72 -1.91 -4.77 -6.85
C GLY A 72 -2.31 -4.36 -8.28
N LYS A 73 -1.82 -5.06 -9.31
CA LYS A 73 -2.22 -4.84 -10.71
C LYS A 73 -3.70 -5.14 -10.92
N ALA A 74 -4.22 -6.21 -10.32
CA ALA A 74 -5.65 -6.53 -10.37
C ALA A 74 -6.51 -5.43 -9.69
N MET A 75 -5.98 -4.76 -8.66
CA MET A 75 -6.63 -3.64 -7.98
C MET A 75 -6.52 -2.28 -8.69
N ALA A 76 -5.72 -2.15 -9.75
CA ALA A 76 -5.52 -0.88 -10.45
C ALA A 76 -6.81 -0.32 -11.05
N LYS A 77 -7.64 -1.17 -11.69
CA LYS A 77 -8.93 -0.75 -12.27
C LYS A 77 -9.96 -0.31 -11.21
N PRO A 78 -10.21 -1.08 -10.14
CA PRO A 78 -11.04 -0.62 -9.03
C PRO A 78 -10.56 0.71 -8.43
N LEU A 79 -9.25 0.85 -8.20
CA LEU A 79 -8.67 2.08 -7.66
C LEU A 79 -8.90 3.27 -8.61
N TYR A 80 -8.67 3.08 -9.92
CA TYR A 80 -8.94 4.11 -10.92
C TYR A 80 -10.39 4.56 -10.90
N ALA A 81 -11.34 3.62 -10.88
CA ALA A 81 -12.77 3.96 -10.87
C ALA A 81 -13.16 4.81 -9.64
N ILE A 82 -12.59 4.52 -8.47
CA ILE A 82 -12.82 5.30 -7.24
C ILE A 82 -12.21 6.70 -7.40
N VAL A 83 -10.94 6.79 -7.80
CA VAL A 83 -10.26 8.09 -7.94
C VAL A 83 -10.96 8.96 -8.99
N ASP A 84 -11.28 8.39 -10.15
CA ASP A 84 -11.93 9.09 -11.25
C ASP A 84 -13.30 9.67 -10.84
N HIS A 85 -14.08 8.91 -10.05
CA HIS A 85 -15.34 9.37 -9.49
C HIS A 85 -15.17 10.57 -8.55
N HIS A 86 -14.19 10.51 -7.63
CA HIS A 86 -13.92 11.59 -6.69
C HIS A 86 -13.37 12.86 -7.35
N ILE A 87 -12.72 12.76 -8.52
CA ILE A 87 -12.23 13.91 -9.28
C ILE A 87 -13.35 14.52 -10.14
N LYS A 88 -14.09 13.68 -10.88
CA LYS A 88 -15.01 14.16 -11.92
C LYS A 88 -16.39 14.54 -11.41
N VAL A 89 -16.83 14.03 -10.27
CA VAL A 89 -18.18 14.31 -9.74
C VAL A 89 -18.12 15.49 -8.76
N PRO A 90 -18.65 16.68 -9.12
CA PRO A 90 -18.42 17.91 -8.34
C PRO A 90 -18.93 17.90 -6.90
N SER A 91 -19.91 17.04 -6.58
CA SER A 91 -20.52 16.93 -5.26
C SER A 91 -19.80 15.97 -4.32
N VAL A 92 -18.78 15.26 -4.81
CA VAL A 92 -18.06 14.25 -4.03
C VAL A 92 -16.89 14.92 -3.30
N SER A 93 -16.79 14.69 -1.99
CA SER A 93 -15.71 15.24 -1.17
C SER A 93 -14.38 14.55 -1.47
N PRO A 94 -13.23 15.21 -1.18
CA PRO A 94 -11.93 14.57 -1.18
C PRO A 94 -11.90 13.32 -0.29
N ILE A 95 -10.97 12.41 -0.59
CA ILE A 95 -10.78 11.16 0.17
C ILE A 95 -9.29 10.84 0.29
N ILE A 96 -8.91 10.24 1.42
CA ILE A 96 -7.60 9.62 1.60
C ILE A 96 -7.77 8.13 1.34
N ILE A 97 -6.95 7.57 0.46
CA ILE A 97 -6.92 6.13 0.16
C ILE A 97 -5.57 5.58 0.61
N GLU A 98 -5.59 4.51 1.40
CA GLU A 98 -4.40 3.80 1.88
C GLU A 98 -4.46 2.30 1.55
N GLY A 99 -3.34 1.69 1.21
CA GLY A 99 -3.26 0.23 1.11
C GLY A 99 -2.03 -0.29 0.38
N ASP A 100 -1.77 -1.59 0.53
CA ASP A 100 -0.61 -2.26 -0.05
C ASP A 100 -0.74 -2.41 -1.58
N GLY A 101 -1.97 -2.49 -2.11
CA GLY A 101 -2.25 -2.64 -3.53
C GLY A 101 -2.16 -1.35 -4.37
N ILE A 102 -1.75 -0.23 -3.78
CA ILE A 102 -1.51 1.02 -4.53
C ILE A 102 -0.14 0.90 -5.19
N LEU A 103 -0.12 0.68 -6.51
CA LEU A 103 1.12 0.51 -7.27
C LEU A 103 1.46 1.78 -8.08
N PRO A 104 2.68 2.32 -8.01
CA PRO A 104 3.15 3.43 -8.84
C PRO A 104 3.54 2.95 -10.24
N LEU A 105 2.55 2.52 -11.03
CA LEU A 105 2.79 2.05 -12.40
C LEU A 105 2.63 3.17 -13.42
N ALA A 106 3.53 3.23 -14.41
CA ALA A 106 3.57 4.30 -15.41
C ALA A 106 2.34 4.33 -16.34
N ASP A 107 1.73 3.18 -16.59
CA ASP A 107 0.49 3.04 -17.35
C ASP A 107 -0.75 3.41 -16.52
N ASN A 108 -0.58 3.71 -15.22
CA ASN A 108 -1.67 4.11 -14.35
C ASN A 108 -1.89 5.63 -14.43
N GLN A 109 -2.86 6.02 -15.26
CA GLN A 109 -3.28 7.41 -15.49
C GLN A 109 -3.68 8.18 -14.21
N ILE A 110 -3.90 7.50 -13.08
CA ILE A 110 -4.19 8.14 -11.79
C ILE A 110 -3.10 9.12 -11.39
N PHE A 111 -1.83 8.79 -11.63
CA PHE A 111 -0.69 9.58 -11.14
C PHE A 111 -0.40 10.82 -11.99
N GLU A 112 -0.99 10.92 -13.18
CA GLU A 112 -0.91 12.10 -14.05
C GLU A 112 -1.97 13.16 -13.67
N GLN A 113 -2.96 12.79 -12.85
CA GLN A 113 -4.02 13.69 -12.41
C GLN A 113 -3.49 14.70 -11.39
N LYS A 114 -3.60 16.00 -11.70
CA LYS A 114 -3.14 17.09 -10.83
C LYS A 114 -3.81 17.12 -9.46
N ASP A 115 -5.03 16.61 -9.36
CA ASP A 115 -5.81 16.56 -8.12
C ASP A 115 -5.44 15.35 -7.23
N VAL A 116 -4.50 14.51 -7.66
CA VAL A 116 -4.06 13.32 -6.92
C VAL A 116 -2.66 13.54 -6.34
N CYS A 117 -2.58 13.68 -5.02
CA CYS A 117 -1.32 13.60 -4.30
C CYS A 117 -1.05 12.16 -3.85
N SER A 118 0.06 11.57 -4.28
CA SER A 118 0.44 10.20 -3.93
C SER A 118 1.78 10.16 -3.20
N ILE A 119 1.83 9.42 -2.09
CA ILE A 119 3.01 9.27 -1.24
C ILE A 119 3.23 7.80 -0.92
N PHE A 120 4.47 7.33 -1.00
CA PHE A 120 4.87 5.97 -0.65
C PHE A 120 5.76 5.96 0.58
N ILE A 121 5.36 5.19 1.60
CA ILE A 121 6.12 5.03 2.84
C ILE A 121 6.93 3.74 2.76
N ILE A 122 8.26 3.85 2.89
CA ILE A 122 9.19 2.74 2.68
C ILE A 122 10.05 2.53 3.93
N GLU A 123 10.14 1.29 4.39
CA GLU A 123 11.14 0.87 5.36
C GLU A 123 12.39 0.39 4.63
N GLN A 124 13.54 0.99 4.96
CA GLN A 124 14.82 0.67 4.31
C GLN A 124 15.53 -0.49 5.02
N ASP A 125 15.25 -0.68 6.30
CA ASP A 125 15.86 -1.71 7.13
C ASP A 125 14.91 -2.92 7.27
N GLU A 126 15.32 -4.05 6.69
CA GLU A 126 14.55 -5.29 6.74
C GLU A 126 14.34 -5.81 8.17
N GLU A 127 15.36 -5.71 9.03
CA GLU A 127 15.25 -6.17 10.42
C GLU A 127 14.25 -5.28 11.19
N GLN A 128 14.29 -3.98 10.95
CA GLN A 128 13.29 -3.07 11.50
C GLN A 128 11.88 -3.40 11.00
N LEU A 129 11.73 -3.76 9.72
CA LEU A 129 10.44 -4.18 9.18
C LEU A 129 9.94 -5.47 9.85
N LEU A 130 10.81 -6.46 10.04
CA LEU A 130 10.49 -7.69 10.77
C LEU A 130 10.04 -7.38 12.21
N ASN A 131 10.75 -6.51 12.91
CA ASN A 131 10.38 -6.06 14.25
C ASN A 131 9.01 -5.37 14.27
N ASN A 132 8.71 -4.55 13.26
CA ASN A 132 7.41 -3.90 13.11
C ASN A 132 6.29 -4.91 12.89
N LEU A 133 6.52 -5.94 12.06
CA LEU A 133 5.55 -7.01 11.79
C LEU A 133 5.26 -7.82 13.06
N HIS A 134 6.29 -8.18 13.83
CA HIS A 134 6.12 -8.82 15.14
C HIS A 134 5.30 -7.98 16.11
N SER A 135 5.64 -6.69 16.23
CA SER A 135 4.98 -5.76 17.15
C SER A 135 3.52 -5.52 16.79
N ARG A 136 3.20 -5.48 15.49
CA ARG A 136 1.84 -5.31 14.99
C ARG A 136 0.94 -6.50 15.31
N GLY A 137 1.51 -7.71 15.34
CA GLY A 137 0.73 -8.94 15.39
C GLY A 137 -0.17 -9.09 14.16
N ARG A 138 -1.39 -9.61 14.37
CA ARG A 138 -2.37 -9.99 13.32
C ARG A 138 -2.03 -11.30 12.60
N GLY A 139 -1.86 -12.38 13.35
CA GLY A 139 -1.58 -13.71 12.79
C GLY A 139 -0.15 -13.91 12.31
N PHE A 140 0.65 -12.84 12.17
CA PHE A 140 2.07 -12.95 11.79
C PHE A 140 2.87 -13.84 12.75
N ASN A 141 2.60 -13.71 14.06
CA ASN A 141 3.28 -14.50 15.09
C ASN A 141 2.79 -15.95 15.19
N ASP A 142 1.72 -16.32 14.45
CA ASP A 142 1.17 -17.69 14.47
C ASP A 142 1.90 -18.61 13.46
N GLY A 143 2.60 -18.03 12.48
CA GLY A 143 3.40 -18.76 11.50
C GLY A 143 4.76 -19.23 12.05
N GLY A 144 5.43 -20.12 11.33
CA GLY A 144 6.79 -20.55 11.67
C GLY A 144 7.84 -19.46 11.44
N GLU A 145 8.99 -19.54 12.12
CA GLU A 145 10.08 -18.55 11.98
C GLU A 145 10.53 -18.35 10.53
N LEU A 146 10.59 -19.43 9.74
CA LEU A 146 10.95 -19.36 8.32
C LEU A 146 9.91 -18.62 7.47
N GLU A 147 8.63 -18.74 7.82
CA GLU A 147 7.52 -18.07 7.12
C GLU A 147 7.49 -16.59 7.48
N GLN A 148 7.72 -16.27 8.76
CA GLN A 148 7.85 -14.89 9.24
C GLN A 148 9.00 -14.16 8.55
N LYS A 149 10.18 -14.78 8.48
CA LYS A 149 11.34 -14.23 7.75
C LYS A 149 11.05 -14.12 6.25
N GLY A 150 10.45 -15.16 5.66
CA GLY A 150 10.07 -15.16 4.24
C GLY A 150 9.16 -13.99 3.87
N PHE A 151 8.11 -13.79 4.67
CA PHE A 151 7.15 -12.70 4.52
C PHE A 151 7.78 -11.32 4.76
N ALA A 152 8.63 -11.17 5.77
CA ALA A 152 9.30 -9.90 6.08
C ALA A 152 10.26 -9.50 4.95
N HIS A 153 11.08 -10.45 4.46
CA HIS A 153 11.97 -10.22 3.35
C HIS A 153 11.20 -9.85 2.08
N ALA A 154 10.10 -10.55 1.78
CA ALA A 154 9.22 -10.19 0.67
C ALA A 154 8.66 -8.77 0.82
N SER A 155 8.22 -8.40 2.03
CA SER A 155 7.62 -7.09 2.31
C SER A 155 8.65 -5.97 2.13
N TRP A 156 9.90 -6.25 2.46
CA TRP A 156 11.03 -5.36 2.23
C TRP A 156 11.32 -5.23 0.73
N LEU A 157 11.50 -6.34 0.00
CA LEU A 157 11.69 -6.35 -1.46
C LEU A 157 10.58 -5.55 -2.17
N TYR A 158 9.33 -5.76 -1.77
CA TYR A 158 8.19 -5.04 -2.30
C TYR A 158 8.27 -3.54 -2.03
N GLY A 159 8.64 -3.13 -0.80
CA GLY A 159 8.89 -1.73 -0.47
C GLY A 159 10.01 -1.10 -1.31
N GLN A 160 11.11 -1.82 -1.52
CA GLN A 160 12.22 -1.36 -2.35
C GLN A 160 11.79 -1.17 -3.81
N TRP A 161 11.02 -2.11 -4.36
CA TRP A 161 10.44 -2.00 -5.69
C TRP A 161 9.49 -0.80 -5.81
N LEU A 162 8.57 -0.61 -4.84
CA LEU A 162 7.68 0.55 -4.81
C LEU A 162 8.45 1.87 -4.84
N ALA A 163 9.56 1.97 -4.09
CA ALA A 163 10.40 3.16 -4.07
C ALA A 163 11.01 3.45 -5.45
N GLN A 164 11.48 2.41 -6.15
CA GLN A 164 12.08 2.53 -7.48
C GLN A 164 11.04 2.97 -8.52
N GLU A 165 9.87 2.35 -8.52
CA GLU A 165 8.80 2.69 -9.46
C GLU A 165 8.22 4.09 -9.18
N ALA A 166 7.99 4.44 -7.90
CA ALA A 166 7.57 5.79 -7.52
C ALA A 166 8.56 6.87 -7.98
N LYS A 167 9.86 6.60 -7.88
CA LYS A 167 10.92 7.51 -8.35
C LYS A 167 10.87 7.72 -9.86
N LYS A 168 10.57 6.69 -10.66
CA LYS A 168 10.44 6.82 -12.13
C LYS A 168 9.31 7.77 -12.53
N LEU A 169 8.28 7.88 -11.68
CA LEU A 169 7.12 8.73 -11.87
C LEU A 169 7.20 10.06 -11.10
N GLU A 170 8.37 10.36 -10.51
CA GLU A 170 8.58 11.56 -9.69
C GLU A 170 7.60 11.69 -8.52
N LEU A 171 7.06 10.56 -8.04
CA LEU A 171 6.13 10.51 -6.91
C LEU A 171 6.89 10.66 -5.58
N LEU A 172 6.16 11.13 -4.58
CA LEU A 172 6.73 11.37 -3.25
C LEU A 172 7.02 10.02 -2.57
N VAL A 173 8.25 9.87 -2.08
CA VAL A 173 8.68 8.73 -1.28
C VAL A 173 9.22 9.23 0.04
N ILE A 174 8.78 8.63 1.14
CA ILE A 174 9.20 8.96 2.50
C ILE A 174 9.69 7.71 3.22
N ASN A 175 10.82 7.83 3.92
CA ASN A 175 11.29 6.76 4.79
C ASN A 175 10.38 6.62 6.01
N ALA A 176 10.10 5.39 6.42
CA ALA A 176 9.33 5.08 7.62
C ALA A 176 10.06 5.61 8.88
N GLN A 177 11.38 5.46 8.97
CA GLN A 177 12.12 5.89 10.15
C GLN A 177 12.47 7.39 10.17
N PRO A 178 12.47 8.02 11.36
CA PRO A 178 11.86 7.56 12.62
C PRO A 178 10.32 7.58 12.56
N HIS A 179 9.65 6.59 13.13
CA HIS A 179 8.18 6.47 13.12
C HIS A 179 7.45 7.68 13.72
N GLN A 180 8.02 8.26 14.79
CA GLN A 180 7.40 9.33 15.57
C GLN A 180 7.21 10.62 14.78
N THR A 181 7.91 10.77 13.66
CA THR A 181 7.87 12.00 12.85
C THR A 181 7.39 11.76 11.42
N ILE A 182 6.86 10.58 11.09
CA ILE A 182 6.37 10.31 9.72
C ILE A 182 5.25 11.29 9.38
N PHE A 183 4.32 11.53 10.30
CA PHE A 183 3.17 12.40 10.06
C PHE A 183 3.58 13.82 9.69
N GLU A 184 4.47 14.44 10.46
CA GLU A 184 4.96 15.80 10.21
C GLU A 184 5.75 15.89 8.90
N ARG A 185 6.60 14.89 8.63
CA ARG A 185 7.35 14.81 7.37
C ARG A 185 6.42 14.67 6.17
N LEU A 186 5.38 13.84 6.28
CA LEU A 186 4.37 13.66 5.25
C LEU A 186 3.59 14.96 5.00
N LEU A 187 3.13 15.63 6.06
CA LEU A 187 2.40 16.90 5.94
C LEU A 187 3.23 18.00 5.28
N SER A 188 4.52 18.07 5.62
CA SER A 188 5.47 18.98 4.98
C SER A 188 5.58 18.73 3.47
N MET A 189 5.70 17.46 3.05
CA MET A 189 5.76 17.08 1.63
C MET A 189 4.48 17.43 0.86
N ILE A 190 3.30 17.15 1.43
CA ILE A 190 2.01 17.53 0.83
C ILE A 190 1.94 19.05 0.63
N SER A 191 2.33 19.82 1.64
CA SER A 191 2.27 21.28 1.62
C SER A 191 3.20 21.91 0.57
N ILE A 192 4.37 21.31 0.35
CA ILE A 192 5.31 21.73 -0.70
C ILE A 192 4.74 21.40 -2.08
N ASN A 193 4.15 20.22 -2.25
CA ASN A 193 3.60 19.77 -3.52
C ASN A 193 2.38 20.60 -3.95
N ALA A 194 1.50 20.97 -3.01
CA ALA A 194 0.35 21.83 -3.29
C ALA A 194 0.69 23.26 -3.76
N ARG A 195 1.97 23.67 -3.67
CA ARG A 195 2.47 24.97 -4.12
C ARG A 195 3.14 24.94 -5.50
N ARG A 196 3.27 23.76 -6.11
CA ARG A 196 3.79 23.57 -7.48
C ARG A 196 2.63 23.44 -8.47
#